data_AF-A0AAD4WWU6-F1
#
_entry.id   AF-A0AAD4WWU6-F1
#
_cell.length_a   1.000
_cell.length_b   1.000
_cell.length_c   1.000
_cell.angle_alpha   90.00
_cell.angle_beta   90.00
_cell.angle_gamma   90.00
#
_symmetry.space_group_name_H-M   'P 1'
#
loop_
_entity.id
_entity.type
_entity.pdbx_description
1 polymer ?
#
loop_
_entity_poly.entity_id
_entity_poly.type
_entity_poly.pdbx_seq_one_letter_code
_entity_poly.pdbx_strand_id
1 'polypeptide(L)'
;MQFLMGLNESYSAIRGQILLMQTLPTVRRTYSLIMQEEKQRELGSSYVTLELAAMADLATRTTIGLGKQRDGLYYLAALASYKKQSSGGRGEMRDRGGE
;
A
#
# COMPACT_ATOMS: atom_id res chain seq x y z
N MET A 1 -26.80 -0.81 -7.64
CA MET A 1 -25.74 -0.15 -6.85
C MET A 1 -24.64 0.38 -7.78
N GLN A 2 -24.80 1.60 -8.32
CA GLN A 2 -23.85 2.19 -9.28
C GLN A 2 -22.44 2.39 -8.71
N PHE A 3 -22.34 2.67 -7.41
CA PHE A 3 -21.07 2.80 -6.69
C PHE A 3 -20.13 1.60 -6.89
N LEU A 4 -20.66 0.37 -6.85
CA LEU A 4 -19.86 -0.85 -7.02
C LEU A 4 -19.38 -1.07 -8.46
N MET A 5 -20.05 -0.50 -9.45
CA MET A 5 -19.70 -0.63 -10.87
C MET A 5 -18.52 0.27 -11.26
N GLY A 6 -18.29 1.35 -10.51
CA GLY A 6 -17.13 2.23 -10.70
C GLY A 6 -15.84 1.72 -10.05
N LEU A 7 -15.87 0.58 -9.36
CA LEU A 7 -14.69 0.00 -8.71
C LEU A 7 -13.80 -0.71 -9.72
N ASN A 8 -12.49 -0.66 -9.48
CA ASN A 8 -11.50 -1.41 -10.27
C ASN A 8 -11.71 -2.93 -10.15
N GLU A 9 -11.37 -3.68 -11.20
CA GLU A 9 -11.54 -5.14 -11.25
C GLU A 9 -10.76 -5.88 -10.13
N SER A 10 -9.71 -5.27 -9.60
CA SER A 10 -8.99 -5.76 -8.42
C SER A 10 -9.89 -5.96 -7.20
N TYR A 11 -11.02 -5.24 -7.10
CA TYR A 11 -12.01 -5.35 -6.03
C TYR A 11 -13.17 -6.29 -6.36
N SER A 12 -13.06 -7.10 -7.43
CA SER A 12 -14.11 -8.03 -7.86
C SER A 12 -14.54 -9.00 -6.76
N ALA A 13 -13.60 -9.48 -5.93
CA ALA A 13 -13.86 -10.35 -4.80
C ALA A 13 -14.77 -9.70 -3.75
N ILE A 14 -14.41 -8.52 -3.25
CA ILE A 14 -15.22 -7.82 -2.25
C ILE A 14 -16.54 -7.32 -2.84
N ARG A 15 -16.56 -6.94 -4.13
CA ARG A 15 -17.79 -6.61 -4.86
C ARG A 15 -18.75 -7.80 -4.89
N GLY A 16 -18.26 -9.00 -5.17
CA GLY A 16 -19.01 -10.25 -5.11
C GLY A 16 -19.56 -10.52 -3.70
N GLN A 17 -18.71 -10.40 -2.68
CA GLN A 17 -19.13 -10.58 -1.28
C GLN A 17 -20.25 -9.61 -0.88
N ILE A 18 -20.13 -8.33 -1.22
CA ILE A 18 -21.14 -7.30 -0.91
C ILE A 18 -22.49 -7.62 -1.59
N LEU A 19 -22.45 -8.12 -2.84
CA LEU A 19 -23.66 -8.50 -3.57
C LEU A 19 -24.34 -9.75 -2.99
N LEU A 20 -23.56 -10.64 -2.35
CA LEU A 20 -24.05 -11.86 -1.70
C LEU A 20 -24.53 -11.63 -0.25
N MET A 21 -24.36 -10.44 0.32
CA MET A 21 -24.85 -10.13 1.65
C MET A 21 -26.39 -10.18 1.69
N GLN A 22 -26.97 -10.71 2.78
CA GLN A 22 -28.43 -10.84 2.94
C GLN A 22 -29.16 -9.50 2.77
N THR A 23 -28.50 -8.41 3.19
CA THR A 23 -28.98 -7.04 3.03
C THR A 23 -27.91 -6.24 2.32
N LEU A 24 -28.31 -5.48 1.30
CA LEU A 24 -27.39 -4.60 0.60
C LEU A 24 -26.99 -3.45 1.53
N PRO A 25 -25.70 -3.30 1.86
CA PRO A 25 -25.25 -2.24 2.74
C PRO A 25 -25.47 -0.86 2.12
N THR A 26 -25.63 0.16 2.97
CA THR A 26 -25.62 1.55 2.53
C THR A 26 -24.25 1.93 1.95
N VAL A 27 -24.22 2.95 1.09
CA VAL A 27 -22.97 3.43 0.45
C VAL A 27 -21.86 3.70 1.48
N ARG A 28 -22.21 4.29 2.63
CA ARG A 28 -21.26 4.55 3.73
C ARG A 28 -20.61 3.25 4.22
N ARG A 29 -21.41 2.20 4.44
CA ARG A 29 -20.91 0.91 4.92
C ARG A 29 -20.12 0.18 3.84
N THR A 30 -20.57 0.25 2.59
CA THR A 30 -19.83 -0.28 1.44
C THR A 30 -18.44 0.36 1.34
N TYR A 31 -18.35 1.68 1.50
CA TYR A 31 -17.08 2.40 1.51
C TYR A 31 -16.15 1.92 2.64
N SER A 32 -16.66 1.78 3.87
CA SER A 32 -15.87 1.25 4.99
C SER A 32 -15.33 -0.15 4.73
N LEU A 33 -16.12 -1.03 4.11
CA LEU A 33 -15.70 -2.39 3.75
C LEU A 33 -14.57 -2.37 2.72
N ILE A 34 -14.64 -1.49 1.71
CA ILE A 34 -13.59 -1.35 0.70
C ILE A 34 -12.30 -0.82 1.31
N MET A 35 -12.38 0.18 2.22
CA MET A 35 -11.21 0.69 2.93
C MET A 35 -10.56 -0.38 3.81
N GLN A 36 -11.36 -1.24 4.43
CA GLN A 36 -10.85 -2.37 5.21
C GLN A 36 -10.11 -3.38 4.32
N GLU A 37 -10.68 -3.72 3.16
CA GLU A 37 -10.07 -4.60 2.17
C GLU A 37 -8.75 -4.05 1.63
N GLU A 38 -8.68 -2.74 1.37
CA GLU A 38 -7.44 -2.09 0.93
C GLU A 38 -6.33 -2.24 1.98
N LYS A 39 -6.64 -1.96 3.25
CA LYS A 39 -5.70 -2.16 4.35
C LYS A 39 -5.28 -3.63 4.50
N GLN A 40 -6.21 -4.57 4.34
CA GLN A 40 -5.91 -6.00 4.39
C GLN A 40 -4.97 -6.41 3.25
N ARG A 41 -5.15 -5.86 2.05
CA ARG A 41 -4.26 -6.12 0.90
C ARG A 41 -2.87 -5.56 1.07
N GLU A 42 -2.73 -4.37 1.66
CA GLU A 42 -1.43 -3.79 2.01
C GLU A 42 -0.66 -4.69 2.98
N LEU A 43 -1.35 -5.21 3.99
CA LEU A 43 -0.77 -6.17 4.94
C LEU A 43 -0.42 -7.50 4.25
N GLY A 44 -1.35 -8.06 3.47
CA GLY A 44 -1.13 -9.29 2.70
C GLY A 44 0.09 -9.22 1.78
N SER A 45 0.26 -8.10 1.07
CA SER A 45 1.44 -7.86 0.25
C SER A 45 2.73 -7.84 1.07
N SER A 46 2.70 -7.24 2.27
CA SER A 46 3.84 -7.20 3.18
C SER A 46 4.25 -8.59 3.66
N TYR A 47 3.28 -9.45 4.01
CA TYR A 47 3.57 -10.84 4.42
C TYR A 47 4.22 -11.65 3.30
N VAL A 48 3.70 -11.54 2.07
CA VAL A 48 4.28 -12.23 0.90
C VAL A 48 5.72 -11.79 0.65
N THR A 49 6.02 -10.49 0.80
CA THR A 49 7.41 -10.00 0.65
C THR A 49 8.34 -10.53 1.72
N LEU A 50 7.86 -10.67 2.97
CA LEU A 50 8.66 -11.19 4.07
C LEU A 50 8.94 -12.70 3.90
N GLU A 51 7.94 -13.46 3.47
CA GLU A 51 8.09 -14.89 3.19
C GLU A 51 9.08 -15.13 2.05
N LEU A 52 8.95 -14.39 0.94
CA LEU A 52 9.88 -14.48 -0.18
C LEU A 52 11.32 -14.15 0.24
N ALA A 53 11.49 -13.13 1.08
CA ALA A 53 12.80 -12.76 1.62
C ALA A 53 13.39 -13.83 2.55
N ALA A 54 12.56 -14.44 3.42
CA ALA A 54 13.00 -15.55 4.28
C ALA A 54 13.38 -16.79 3.47
N MET A 55 12.66 -17.08 2.38
CA MET A 55 13.00 -18.18 1.46
C MET A 55 14.32 -17.92 0.73
N ALA A 56 14.52 -16.70 0.21
CA ALA A 56 15.77 -16.32 -0.45
C ALA A 56 16.96 -16.37 0.51
N ASP A 57 16.73 -15.97 1.76
CA ASP A 57 17.72 -16.08 2.82
C ASP A 57 18.09 -17.54 3.11
N LEU A 58 17.11 -18.42 3.31
CA LEU A 58 17.36 -19.85 3.51
C LEU A 58 18.11 -20.50 2.34
N ALA A 59 17.78 -20.09 1.11
CA ALA A 59 18.39 -20.64 -0.10
C ALA A 59 19.86 -20.23 -0.27
N THR A 60 20.23 -19.02 0.15
CA THR A 60 21.58 -18.47 -0.07
C THR A 60 22.45 -18.54 1.19
N ARG A 61 21.85 -18.57 2.37
CA ARG A 61 22.51 -18.51 3.70
C ARG A 61 23.47 -17.32 3.83
N THR A 62 23.21 -16.24 3.10
CA THR A 62 24.09 -15.06 3.02
C THR A 62 23.43 -13.79 3.56
N THR A 63 22.12 -13.84 3.82
CA THR A 63 21.30 -12.70 4.18
C THR A 63 20.68 -12.99 5.56
N ILE A 64 19.81 -12.12 6.07
CA ILE A 64 18.97 -12.43 7.22
C ILE A 64 17.62 -11.74 6.92
N GLY A 65 16.66 -12.46 6.34
CA GLY A 65 15.43 -11.86 5.83
C GLY A 65 15.64 -10.77 4.75
N LEU A 66 15.09 -9.56 4.96
CA LEU A 66 14.99 -8.48 3.95
C LEU A 66 16.27 -7.65 3.70
N GLY A 67 17.43 -8.08 4.18
CA GLY A 67 18.65 -7.29 4.02
C GLY A 67 19.24 -7.29 2.61
N LYS A 68 20.19 -6.39 2.37
CA LYS A 68 20.98 -6.31 1.14
C LYS A 68 22.46 -6.36 1.47
N GLN A 69 23.23 -7.04 0.63
CA GLN A 69 24.69 -7.02 0.71
C GLN A 69 25.24 -5.96 -0.26
N ARG A 70 26.13 -5.10 0.23
CA ARG A 70 26.88 -4.13 -0.58
C ARG A 70 28.33 -4.13 -0.15
N ASP A 71 29.25 -4.30 -1.09
CA ASP A 71 30.69 -4.34 -0.84
C ASP A 71 31.09 -5.37 0.25
N GLY A 72 30.38 -6.50 0.30
CA GLY A 72 30.59 -7.56 1.29
C GLY A 72 29.93 -7.31 2.65
N LEU A 73 29.40 -6.12 2.91
CA LEU A 73 28.70 -5.77 4.16
C LEU A 73 27.19 -5.92 4.02
N TYR A 74 26.56 -6.50 5.05
CA TYR A 74 25.12 -6.72 5.11
C TYR A 74 24.39 -5.57 5.82
N TYR A 75 23.29 -5.09 5.25
CA TYR A 75 22.44 -4.04 5.81
C TYR A 75 20.96 -4.43 5.77
N LEU A 76 20.22 -4.17 6.84
CA LEU A 76 18.76 -4.35 6.87
C LEU A 76 18.09 -3.31 5.96
N ALA A 77 17.26 -3.74 5.00
CA ALA A 77 16.41 -2.82 4.26
C ALA A 77 15.16 -2.52 5.08
N ALA A 78 14.96 -1.26 5.48
CA ALA A 78 13.76 -0.86 6.21
C ALA A 78 12.53 -0.91 5.29
N LEU A 79 11.45 -1.54 5.76
CA LEU A 79 10.16 -1.66 5.07
C LEU A 79 9.40 -0.33 4.90
N ALA A 80 9.89 0.73 5.53
CA ALA A 80 9.21 2.01 5.61
C ALA A 80 9.60 2.93 4.44
N SER A 81 8.95 2.74 3.29
CA SER A 81 8.56 3.91 2.51
C SER A 81 7.40 4.60 3.25
N TYR A 82 7.69 5.24 4.39
CA TYR A 82 6.73 6.15 5.02
C TYR A 82 6.52 7.30 4.03
N LYS A 83 5.40 7.24 3.33
CA LYS A 83 4.99 8.22 2.33
C LYS A 83 4.84 9.57 3.02
N LYS A 84 5.86 10.43 2.92
CA LYS A 84 5.78 11.84 3.29
C LYS A 84 4.86 12.54 2.29
N GLN A 85 3.56 12.50 2.53
CA GLN A 85 2.66 13.56 2.03
C GLN A 85 2.97 14.82 2.85
N SER A 86 3.95 15.60 2.39
CA SER A 86 3.99 17.03 2.69
C SER A 86 3.61 17.73 1.39
N SER A 87 2.31 17.96 1.30
CA SER A 87 1.66 18.80 0.30
C SER A 87 2.23 20.22 0.34
N GLY A 88 2.72 20.65 -0.82
CA GLY A 88 2.74 22.02 -1.37
C GLY A 88 2.63 23.23 -0.45
N GLY A 89 3.64 24.09 -0.54
CA GLY A 89 3.52 25.53 -0.33
C GLY A 89 4.33 26.26 -1.39
N ARG A 90 3.66 26.80 -2.41
CA ARG A 90 4.22 27.61 -3.49
C ARG A 90 4.99 28.80 -2.92
N GLY A 91 6.24 28.96 -3.33
CA GLY A 91 7.03 30.16 -3.09
C GLY A 91 7.66 30.62 -4.39
N GLU A 92 6.85 30.89 -5.41
CA GLU A 92 7.28 31.56 -6.63
C GLU A 92 6.59 32.92 -6.76
N MET A 93 7.44 33.93 -6.95
CA MET A 93 7.19 35.27 -7.47
C MET A 93 6.46 36.29 -6.58
N ARG A 94 7.24 37.31 -6.17
CA ARG A 94 6.94 38.70 -6.56
C ARG A 94 8.23 39.52 -6.56
N ASP A 95 8.69 39.79 -7.78
CA ASP A 95 9.44 40.99 -8.12
C ASP A 95 8.58 42.22 -7.82
N ARG A 96 9.14 43.21 -7.11
CA ARG A 96 8.67 44.60 -7.09
C ARG A 96 9.79 45.49 -6.56
N GLY A 97 10.40 46.25 -7.46
CA GLY A 97 11.47 47.20 -7.15
C GLY A 97 11.04 48.44 -6.38
N GLY A 98 12.04 49.29 -6.16
CA GLY A 98 11.90 50.65 -5.68
C GLY A 98 12.88 50.96 -4.56
N GLU A 99 14.08 51.42 -4.93
CA GLU A 99 14.67 52.72 -4.55
C GLU A 99 15.86 53.02 -5.47
#